data_AF-A0A966TX01-F1
#
_entry.id   AF-A0A966TX01-F1
#
_cell.length_a   1.000
_cell.length_b   1.000
_cell.length_c   1.000
_cell.angle_alpha   90.00
_cell.angle_beta   90.00
_cell.angle_gamma   90.00
#
_symmetry.space_group_name_H-M   'P 1'
#
loop_
_entity.id
_entity.type
_entity.pdbx_description
1 polymer ?
#
loop_
_entity_poly.entity_id
_entity_poly.type
_entity_poly.pdbx_seq_one_letter_code
_entity_poly.pdbx_strand_id
1 'polypeptide(L)'
;MAQDRIELERFPEHWNAANIHVARLVFLPMPDSTVRLLNLRAGQVDVIERLAPSDLADARRDRRLRVAEATSIAYQTMSINMATGALRDGRVREALERSIDRNIINQVALEGLFIANNQPEAPGTAYHFADLAAPRRDPAASRALLRAAGHERFAFTLKVTNLPVEAQVAQII
;
A
#
# COMPACT_ATOMS: atom_id res chain seq x y z
N MET A 1 6.66 28.21 2.13
CA MET A 1 7.90 27.54 2.57
C MET A 1 7.52 26.09 2.84
N ALA A 2 8.23 25.12 2.24
CA ALA A 2 8.00 23.73 2.60
C ALA A 2 8.33 23.58 4.10
N GLN A 3 7.45 22.91 4.83
CA GLN A 3 7.71 22.60 6.22
C GLN A 3 8.66 21.40 6.26
N ASP A 4 9.95 21.66 6.42
CA ASP A 4 11.00 20.66 6.24
C ASP A 4 11.14 19.69 7.44
N ARG A 5 10.49 20.00 8.56
CA ARG A 5 10.45 19.17 9.77
C ARG A 5 9.34 19.57 10.73
N ILE A 6 8.99 18.67 11.64
CA ILE A 6 8.23 18.98 12.87
C ILE A 6 9.12 18.64 14.05
N GLU A 7 9.31 19.59 14.96
CA GLU A 7 10.08 19.37 16.17
C GLU A 7 9.16 19.47 17.39
N LEU A 8 9.21 18.46 18.24
CA LEU A 8 8.48 18.40 19.50
C LEU A 8 9.48 18.26 20.64
N GLU A 9 9.19 18.92 21.75
CA GLU A 9 9.95 18.78 22.99
C GLU A 9 9.06 18.12 24.06
N ARG A 10 9.70 17.44 25.01
CA ARG A 10 8.98 16.83 26.14
C ARG A 10 8.28 17.91 26.95
N PHE A 11 6.97 17.74 27.14
CA PHE A 11 6.17 18.59 28.02
C PHE A 11 6.25 18.10 29.48
N PRO A 12 6.89 18.85 30.41
CA PRO A 12 7.11 18.37 31.78
C PRO A 12 5.82 18.19 32.58
N GLU A 13 4.78 18.97 32.30
CA GLU A 13 3.48 18.92 32.98
C GLU A 13 2.50 17.94 32.33
N HIS A 14 2.96 17.12 31.37
CA HIS A 14 2.14 16.05 30.82
C HIS A 14 1.70 15.10 31.94
N TRP A 15 0.42 14.72 31.96
CA TRP A 15 -0.16 13.85 33.01
C TRP A 15 0.61 12.54 33.21
N ASN A 16 1.28 12.06 32.17
CA ASN A 16 2.13 10.85 32.18
C ASN A 16 3.63 11.15 31.97
N ALA A 17 4.13 12.32 32.39
CA ALA A 17 5.49 12.76 32.10
C ALA A 17 6.55 11.74 32.57
N ALA A 18 6.33 11.03 33.68
CA ALA A 18 7.26 10.03 34.22
C ALA A 18 7.59 8.88 33.24
N ASN A 19 6.68 8.55 32.32
CA ASN A 19 6.85 7.47 31.34
C ASN A 19 7.33 7.97 29.95
N ILE A 20 7.61 9.26 29.80
CA ILE A 20 8.16 9.83 28.57
C ILE A 20 9.66 10.02 28.76
N HIS A 21 10.45 9.16 28.12
CA HIS A 21 11.91 9.15 28.29
C HIS A 21 12.67 9.95 27.22
N VAL A 22 12.01 10.31 26.12
CA VAL A 22 12.60 11.11 25.04
C VAL A 22 12.49 12.61 25.36
N ALA A 23 13.57 13.36 25.18
CA ALA A 23 13.59 14.80 25.42
C ALA A 23 13.08 15.62 24.22
N ARG A 24 13.35 15.14 23.01
CA ARG A 24 13.01 15.79 21.74
C ARG A 24 12.66 14.73 20.71
N LEU A 25 11.70 15.05 19.85
CA LEU A 25 11.30 14.24 18.70
C LEU A 25 11.32 15.12 17.45
N VAL A 26 11.99 14.66 16.40
CA VAL A 26 12.07 15.35 15.12
C VAL A 26 11.48 14.47 14.04
N PHE A 27 10.39 14.91 13.43
CA PHE A 27 9.82 14.27 12.26
C PHE A 27 10.37 14.92 11.00
N LEU A 28 10.98 14.10 10.14
CA LEU A 28 11.53 14.53 8.86
C LEU A 28 10.69 13.92 7.72
N PRO A 29 9.99 14.75 6.93
CA PRO A 29 9.28 14.27 5.74
C PRO A 29 10.28 13.75 4.70
N MET A 30 10.33 12.43 4.54
CA MET A 30 11.15 11.77 3.52
C MET A 30 10.23 10.85 2.70
N PRO A 31 9.64 11.30 1.57
CA PRO A 31 8.69 10.49 0.81
C PRO A 31 9.29 9.21 0.22
N ASP A 32 10.55 9.28 -0.21
CA ASP A 32 11.26 8.15 -0.82
C ASP A 32 11.76 7.15 0.25
N SER A 33 11.37 5.89 0.12
CA SER A 33 11.73 4.82 1.06
C SER A 33 13.21 4.47 1.06
N THR A 34 13.86 4.54 -0.10
CA THR A 34 15.30 4.28 -0.26
C THR A 34 16.08 5.32 0.53
N VAL A 35 15.71 6.60 0.39
CA VAL A 35 16.31 7.70 1.15
C VAL A 35 16.14 7.49 2.65
N ARG A 36 14.95 7.10 3.12
CA ARG A 36 14.71 6.78 4.54
C ARG A 36 15.66 5.69 5.05
N LEU A 37 15.77 4.57 4.35
CA LEU A 37 16.63 3.46 4.77
C LEU A 37 18.12 3.83 4.79
N LEU A 38 18.57 4.60 3.81
CA LEU A 38 19.95 5.10 3.76
C LEU A 38 20.26 6.01 4.96
N ASN A 39 19.34 6.92 5.31
CA ASN A 39 19.48 7.79 6.48
C ASN A 39 19.52 6.98 7.78
N LEU A 40 18.70 5.94 7.91
CA LEU A 40 18.71 5.05 9.07
C LEU A 40 20.05 4.31 9.21
N ARG A 41 20.55 3.72 8.11
CA ARG A 41 21.85 3.03 8.10
C ARG A 41 23.02 3.97 8.41
N ALA A 42 22.93 5.22 7.96
CA ALA A 42 23.91 6.26 8.27
C ALA A 42 23.80 6.81 9.71
N GLY A 43 22.76 6.43 10.47
CA GLY A 43 22.52 6.95 11.82
C GLY A 43 22.02 8.40 11.85
N GLN A 44 21.48 8.90 10.73
CA GLN A 44 20.89 10.25 10.62
C GLN A 44 19.47 10.31 11.18
N VAL A 45 18.79 9.15 11.25
CA VAL A 45 17.50 8.98 11.93
C VAL A 45 17.53 7.68 12.73
N ASP A 46 16.76 7.64 13.81
CA ASP A 46 16.72 6.47 14.72
C ASP A 46 15.64 5.46 14.32
N VAL A 47 14.57 5.93 13.67
CA VAL A 47 13.40 5.14 13.29
C VAL A 47 12.91 5.59 11.92
N ILE A 48 12.51 4.61 11.09
CA ILE A 48 11.78 4.86 9.86
C ILE A 48 10.52 4.01 9.84
N GLU A 49 9.51 4.52 9.14
CA GLU A 49 8.29 3.77 8.84
C GLU A 49 8.26 3.42 7.35
N ARG A 50 7.43 2.43 6.99
CA ARG A 50 7.16 2.03 5.60
C ARG A 50 8.44 1.71 4.82
N LEU A 51 9.21 0.74 5.32
CA LEU A 51 10.32 0.15 4.57
C LEU A 51 9.81 -0.39 3.22
N ALA A 52 10.59 -0.25 2.15
CA ALA A 52 10.20 -0.84 0.87
C ALA A 52 10.20 -2.38 1.00
N PRO A 53 9.22 -3.09 0.41
CA PRO A 53 9.20 -4.55 0.42
C PRO A 53 10.52 -5.19 -0.02
N SER A 54 11.11 -4.66 -1.11
CA SER A 54 12.38 -5.13 -1.67
C SER A 54 13.57 -5.04 -0.70
N ASP A 55 13.52 -4.11 0.25
CA ASP A 55 14.60 -3.88 1.21
C ASP A 55 14.48 -4.76 2.47
N LEU A 56 13.34 -5.44 2.67
CA LEU A 56 13.06 -6.16 3.92
C LEU A 56 14.08 -7.25 4.20
N ALA A 57 14.43 -8.05 3.19
CA ALA A 57 15.38 -9.15 3.34
C ALA A 57 16.77 -8.64 3.77
N ASP A 58 17.22 -7.52 3.21
CA ASP A 58 18.49 -6.89 3.57
C ASP A 58 18.43 -6.24 4.95
N ALA A 59 17.32 -5.55 5.29
CA ALA A 59 17.14 -4.96 6.60
C ALA A 59 17.13 -6.01 7.72
N ARG A 60 16.54 -7.19 7.49
CA ARG A 60 16.56 -8.31 8.45
C ARG A 60 17.95 -8.93 8.63
N ARG A 61 18.82 -8.86 7.60
CA ARG A 61 20.20 -9.36 7.67
C ARG A 61 21.15 -8.39 8.37
N ASP A 62 20.81 -7.11 8.40
CA ASP A 62 21.62 -6.07 9.02
C ASP A 62 21.52 -6.13 10.55
N ARG A 63 22.60 -6.55 11.21
CA ARG A 63 22.68 -6.69 12.68
C ARG A 63 22.55 -5.38 13.44
N ARG A 64 22.67 -4.23 12.76
CA ARG A 64 22.48 -2.89 13.36
C ARG A 64 21.02 -2.47 13.36
N LEU A 65 20.16 -3.17 12.60
CA LEU A 65 18.76 -2.83 12.46
C LEU A 65 17.89 -3.83 13.19
N ARG A 66 16.76 -3.35 13.70
CA ARG A 66 15.67 -4.18 14.18
C ARG A 66 14.45 -3.90 13.30
N VAL A 67 13.93 -4.95 12.69
CA VAL A 67 12.69 -4.88 11.92
C VAL A 67 11.52 -5.23 12.84
N ALA A 68 10.49 -4.38 12.86
CA ALA A 68 9.23 -4.62 13.52
C ALA A 68 8.12 -4.75 12.46
N GLU A 69 7.38 -5.86 12.50
CA GLU A 69 6.34 -6.20 11.53
C GLU A 69 5.03 -6.49 12.25
N ALA A 70 3.94 -6.00 11.67
CA ALA A 70 2.59 -6.28 12.13
C ALA A 70 1.64 -6.23 10.93
N THR A 71 0.56 -7.02 10.98
CA THR A 71 -0.52 -6.91 9.99
C THR A 71 -1.16 -5.52 10.12
N SER A 72 -1.11 -4.76 9.02
CA SER A 72 -1.71 -3.44 8.97
C SER A 72 -3.24 -3.54 8.85
N ILE A 73 -3.95 -2.56 9.42
CA ILE A 73 -5.38 -2.33 9.16
C ILE A 73 -5.60 -1.54 7.86
N ALA A 74 -4.54 -1.10 7.20
CA ALA A 74 -4.62 -0.44 5.90
C ALA A 74 -4.89 -1.46 4.78
N TYR A 75 -5.68 -1.06 3.80
CA TYR A 75 -5.93 -1.81 2.58
C TYR A 75 -5.70 -0.90 1.37
N GLN A 76 -5.36 -1.51 0.23
CA GLN A 76 -5.27 -0.82 -1.06
C GLN A 76 -6.50 -1.14 -1.90
N THR A 77 -7.01 -0.15 -2.62
CA THR A 77 -8.18 -0.31 -3.49
C THR A 77 -8.06 0.58 -4.72
N MET A 78 -8.63 0.11 -5.84
CA MET A 78 -8.81 0.92 -7.04
C MET A 78 -10.25 1.42 -7.08
N SER A 79 -10.43 2.71 -6.76
CA SER A 79 -11.74 3.35 -6.83
C SER A 79 -12.12 3.69 -8.28
N ILE A 80 -13.30 3.23 -8.70
CA ILE A 80 -13.79 3.43 -10.08
C ILE A 80 -14.81 4.58 -10.12
N ASN A 81 -14.58 5.57 -10.97
CA ASN A 81 -15.59 6.60 -11.26
C ASN A 81 -16.70 6.04 -12.15
N MET A 82 -17.84 5.71 -11.53
CA MET A 82 -19.00 5.13 -12.21
C MET A 82 -19.77 6.13 -13.09
N ALA A 83 -19.37 7.39 -13.19
CA ALA A 83 -19.99 8.37 -14.09
C ALA A 83 -19.29 8.45 -15.46
N THR A 84 -18.14 7.79 -15.63
CA THR A 84 -17.23 8.00 -16.78
C THR A 84 -17.29 6.85 -17.79
N GLY A 85 -17.60 7.15 -19.05
CA GLY A 85 -17.39 6.27 -20.19
C GLY A 85 -17.94 4.84 -20.02
N ALA A 86 -17.17 3.85 -20.46
CA ALA A 86 -17.53 2.42 -20.38
C ALA A 86 -17.65 1.91 -18.93
N LEU A 87 -16.98 2.55 -17.96
CA LEU A 87 -16.99 2.15 -16.55
C LEU A 87 -18.34 2.37 -15.85
N ARG A 88 -19.29 3.05 -16.51
CA ARG A 88 -20.70 3.14 -16.07
C ARG A 88 -21.38 1.77 -16.07
N ASP A 89 -21.02 0.89 -17.02
CA ASP A 89 -21.58 -0.46 -17.12
C ASP A 89 -20.92 -1.39 -16.08
N GLY A 90 -21.75 -2.06 -15.27
CA GLY A 90 -21.29 -3.01 -14.26
C GLY A 90 -20.49 -4.18 -14.84
N ARG A 91 -20.81 -4.62 -16.06
CA ARG A 91 -20.11 -5.70 -16.75
C ARG A 91 -18.68 -5.30 -17.13
N VAL A 92 -18.46 -4.04 -17.49
CA VAL A 92 -17.12 -3.51 -17.77
C VAL A 92 -16.28 -3.45 -16.49
N ARG A 93 -16.88 -3.06 -15.37
CA ARG A 93 -16.20 -3.09 -14.06
C ARG A 93 -15.87 -4.51 -13.60
N GLU A 94 -16.80 -5.45 -13.78
CA GLU A 94 -16.53 -6.87 -13.50
C GLU A 94 -15.46 -7.42 -14.45
N ALA A 95 -15.47 -7.04 -15.72
CA ALA A 95 -14.42 -7.44 -16.65
C ALA A 95 -13.04 -6.93 -16.22
N LEU A 96 -12.95 -5.70 -15.72
CA LEU A 96 -11.72 -5.13 -15.16
C LEU A 96 -11.26 -5.94 -13.93
N GLU A 97 -12.16 -6.21 -12.99
CA GLU A 97 -11.89 -7.04 -11.81
C GLU A 97 -11.33 -8.43 -12.17
N ARG A 98 -11.93 -9.11 -13.17
CA ARG A 98 -11.45 -10.41 -13.66
C ARG A 98 -10.13 -10.34 -14.43
N SER A 99 -9.71 -9.17 -14.89
CA SER A 99 -8.45 -9.02 -15.62
C SER A 99 -7.22 -8.95 -14.71
N ILE A 100 -7.43 -8.58 -13.44
CA ILE A 100 -6.37 -8.28 -12.45
C ILE A 100 -5.93 -9.54 -11.71
N ASP A 101 -4.61 -9.74 -11.60
CA ASP A 101 -4.01 -10.77 -10.75
C ASP A 101 -3.40 -10.17 -9.49
N ARG A 102 -4.14 -10.22 -8.38
CA ARG A 102 -3.67 -9.70 -7.09
C ARG A 102 -2.45 -10.45 -6.56
N ASN A 103 -2.31 -11.73 -6.86
CA ASN A 103 -1.17 -12.52 -6.39
C ASN A 103 0.09 -12.15 -7.15
N ILE A 104 0.00 -11.94 -8.47
CA ILE A 104 1.14 -11.46 -9.27
C ILE A 104 1.54 -10.04 -8.84
N ILE A 105 0.59 -9.14 -8.62
CA ILE A 105 0.90 -7.80 -8.09
C ILE A 105 1.65 -7.92 -6.76
N ASN A 106 1.14 -8.75 -5.84
CA ASN A 106 1.77 -8.96 -4.55
C ASN A 106 3.18 -9.55 -4.66
N GLN A 107 3.37 -10.56 -5.51
CA GLN A 107 4.67 -11.20 -5.71
C GLN A 107 5.69 -10.25 -6.36
N VAL A 108 5.29 -9.52 -7.40
CA VAL A 108 6.22 -8.74 -8.24
C VAL A 108 6.53 -7.35 -7.66
N ALA A 109 5.53 -6.67 -7.10
CA ALA A 109 5.69 -5.31 -6.58
C ALA A 109 5.88 -5.27 -5.06
N LEU A 110 5.39 -6.28 -4.34
CA LEU A 110 5.24 -6.22 -2.88
C LEU A 110 5.95 -7.37 -2.14
N GLU A 111 6.79 -8.13 -2.83
CA GLU A 111 7.61 -9.23 -2.28
C GLU A 111 6.80 -10.30 -1.52
N GLY A 112 5.51 -10.47 -1.86
CA GLY A 112 4.61 -11.41 -1.19
C GLY A 112 4.23 -11.01 0.25
N LEU A 113 4.55 -9.80 0.69
CA LEU A 113 4.31 -9.34 2.06
C LEU A 113 2.86 -8.93 2.32
N PHE A 114 2.03 -8.84 1.28
CA PHE A 114 0.65 -8.42 1.37
C PHE A 114 -0.31 -9.61 1.26
N ILE A 115 -1.57 -9.37 1.60
CA ILE A 115 -2.63 -10.37 1.54
C ILE A 115 -3.59 -9.94 0.42
N ALA A 116 -3.78 -10.81 -0.57
CA ALA A 116 -4.81 -10.61 -1.58
C ALA A 116 -6.19 -10.68 -0.90
N ASN A 117 -6.92 -9.57 -0.89
CA ASN A 117 -8.19 -9.45 -0.18
C ASN A 117 -9.33 -8.95 -1.10
N ASN A 118 -10.57 -9.10 -0.64
CA ASN A 118 -11.78 -8.62 -1.31
C ASN A 118 -12.66 -7.73 -0.42
N GLN A 119 -12.09 -7.22 0.67
CA GLN A 119 -12.78 -6.42 1.68
C GLN A 119 -11.79 -5.45 2.32
N PRO A 120 -12.29 -4.36 2.94
CA PRO A 120 -11.43 -3.41 3.65
C PRO A 120 -10.92 -3.95 5.00
N GLU A 121 -11.57 -4.99 5.54
CA GLU A 121 -11.29 -5.51 6.87
C GLU A 121 -10.08 -6.45 6.87
N ALA A 122 -9.08 -6.12 7.70
CA ALA A 122 -7.91 -6.95 7.90
C ALA A 122 -8.26 -8.27 8.61
N PRO A 123 -7.54 -9.38 8.34
CA PRO A 123 -7.74 -10.63 9.07
C PRO A 123 -7.59 -10.45 10.59
N GLY A 124 -8.43 -11.13 11.36
CA GLY A 124 -8.38 -11.12 12.83
C GLY A 124 -9.25 -10.05 13.50
N THR A 125 -9.91 -9.17 12.75
CA THR A 125 -10.93 -8.28 13.30
C THR A 125 -12.29 -8.99 13.39
N ALA A 126 -13.15 -8.52 14.30
CA ALA A 126 -14.52 -9.05 14.44
C ALA A 126 -15.41 -8.78 13.21
N TYR A 127 -14.96 -7.92 12.29
CA TYR A 127 -15.70 -7.52 11.08
C TYR A 127 -15.18 -8.19 9.81
N HIS A 128 -14.14 -9.01 9.91
CA HIS A 128 -13.55 -9.71 8.77
C HIS A 128 -14.42 -10.89 8.32
N PHE A 129 -14.85 -10.89 7.06
CA PHE A 129 -15.59 -11.99 6.44
C PHE A 129 -14.63 -13.07 5.93
N ALA A 130 -14.36 -14.11 6.72
CA ALA A 130 -13.38 -15.14 6.40
C ALA A 130 -13.66 -15.91 5.10
N ASP A 131 -14.94 -16.10 4.75
CA ASP A 131 -15.35 -16.86 3.57
C ASP A 131 -15.38 -16.03 2.27
N LEU A 132 -15.07 -14.73 2.35
CA LEU A 132 -15.06 -13.85 1.18
C LEU A 132 -13.73 -13.94 0.43
N ALA A 133 -13.65 -14.89 -0.50
CA ALA A 133 -12.46 -15.09 -1.33
C ALA A 133 -12.17 -13.90 -2.27
N ALA A 134 -10.89 -13.59 -2.45
CA ALA A 134 -10.42 -12.69 -3.51
C ALA A 134 -10.74 -13.26 -4.90
N PRO A 135 -11.32 -12.46 -5.81
CA PRO A 135 -11.55 -12.88 -7.18
C PRO A 135 -10.23 -13.27 -7.86
N ARG A 136 -10.25 -14.42 -8.55
CA ARG A 136 -9.13 -14.87 -9.36
C ARG A 136 -9.15 -14.18 -10.72
N ARG A 137 -7.96 -13.97 -11.28
CA ARG A 137 -7.80 -13.53 -12.67
C ARG A 137 -8.39 -14.57 -13.63
N ASP A 138 -9.28 -14.10 -14.49
CA ASP A 138 -9.88 -14.85 -15.60
C ASP A 138 -9.98 -13.95 -16.84
N PRO A 139 -8.94 -13.93 -17.69
CA PRO A 139 -8.94 -13.11 -18.90
C PRO A 139 -9.99 -13.56 -19.92
N ALA A 140 -10.44 -14.82 -19.88
CA ALA A 140 -11.46 -15.32 -20.80
C ALA A 140 -12.84 -14.78 -20.42
N ALA A 141 -13.21 -14.86 -19.13
CA ALA A 141 -14.42 -14.26 -18.60
C ALA A 141 -14.42 -12.73 -18.77
N SER A 142 -13.29 -12.08 -18.49
CA SER A 142 -13.11 -10.64 -18.72
C SER A 142 -13.44 -10.24 -20.17
N ARG A 143 -12.84 -10.91 -21.16
CA ARG A 143 -13.14 -10.65 -22.58
C ARG A 143 -14.59 -10.94 -22.97
N ALA A 144 -15.20 -11.97 -22.37
CA ALA A 144 -16.62 -12.28 -22.61
C ALA A 144 -17.55 -11.19 -22.08
N LEU A 145 -17.29 -10.68 -20.87
CA LEU A 145 -18.03 -9.57 -20.27
C LEU A 145 -17.90 -8.28 -21.06
N LEU A 146 -16.69 -7.95 -21.55
CA LEU A 146 -16.49 -6.79 -22.43
C LEU A 146 -17.30 -6.91 -23.73
N ARG A 147 -17.24 -8.07 -24.40
CA ARG A 147 -18.02 -8.28 -25.64
C ARG A 147 -19.52 -8.19 -25.39
N ALA A 148 -20.00 -8.77 -24.29
CA ALA A 148 -21.41 -8.65 -23.89
C ALA A 148 -21.81 -7.19 -23.62
N ALA A 149 -20.88 -6.37 -23.15
CA ALA A 149 -21.04 -4.93 -22.98
C ALA A 149 -20.87 -4.12 -24.27
N GLY A 150 -20.65 -4.77 -25.43
CA GLY A 150 -20.47 -4.08 -26.71
C GLY A 150 -19.07 -3.49 -26.90
N HIS A 151 -18.09 -3.94 -26.12
CA HIS A 151 -16.72 -3.47 -26.18
C HIS A 151 -15.75 -4.60 -26.51
N GLU A 152 -14.83 -4.39 -27.46
CA GLU A 152 -13.67 -5.27 -27.62
C GLU A 152 -12.55 -4.84 -26.66
N ARG A 153 -12.36 -3.52 -26.52
CA ARG A 153 -11.40 -2.84 -25.66
C ARG A 153 -12.01 -1.54 -25.17
N PHE A 154 -11.54 -1.02 -24.04
CA PHE A 154 -11.85 0.34 -23.60
C PHE A 154 -10.60 0.97 -22.96
N ALA A 155 -10.49 2.29 -23.02
CA ALA A 155 -9.43 3.04 -22.39
C ALA A 155 -9.92 3.65 -21.07
N PHE A 156 -9.03 3.73 -20.08
CA PHE A 156 -9.26 4.45 -18.84
C PHE A 156 -7.94 5.07 -18.35
N THR A 157 -8.04 6.01 -17.41
CA THR A 157 -6.87 6.61 -16.77
C THR A 157 -6.82 6.14 -15.33
N LEU A 158 -5.74 5.45 -14.96
CA LEU A 158 -5.45 5.12 -13.57
C LEU A 158 -4.64 6.26 -12.95
N LYS A 159 -5.17 6.86 -11.87
CA LYS A 159 -4.46 7.86 -11.08
C LYS A 159 -3.84 7.18 -9.87
N VAL A 160 -2.54 7.35 -9.70
CA VAL A 160 -1.80 6.85 -8.53
C VAL A 160 -1.05 7.97 -7.83
N THR A 161 -0.75 7.77 -6.56
CA THR A 161 0.18 8.62 -5.83
C THR A 161 1.58 8.48 -6.44
N ASN A 162 2.33 9.57 -6.51
CA ASN A 162 3.70 9.58 -7.04
C ASN A 162 4.69 8.97 -6.04
N LEU A 163 4.57 7.67 -5.79
CA LEU A 163 5.47 6.87 -4.96
C LEU A 163 5.98 5.67 -5.77
N PRO A 164 7.25 5.25 -5.62
CA PRO A 164 7.83 4.19 -6.45
C PRO A 164 7.02 2.89 -6.47
N VAL A 165 6.59 2.40 -5.30
CA VAL A 165 5.80 1.16 -5.18
C VAL A 165 4.43 1.30 -5.85
N GLU A 166 3.75 2.45 -5.68
CA GLU A 166 2.43 2.69 -6.29
C GLU A 166 2.52 2.79 -7.82
N ALA A 167 3.60 3.39 -8.33
CA ALA A 167 3.87 3.43 -9.77
C ALA A 167 4.14 2.02 -10.33
N GLN A 168 4.89 1.19 -9.61
CA GLN A 168 5.16 -0.19 -10.02
C GLN A 168 3.88 -1.03 -10.02
N VAL A 169 3.03 -0.92 -9.00
CA VAL A 169 1.71 -1.59 -8.95
C VAL A 169 0.86 -1.17 -10.17
N ALA A 170 0.80 0.11 -10.50
CA ALA A 170 0.05 0.61 -11.66
C ALA A 170 0.60 0.15 -13.01
N GLN A 171 1.90 -0.16 -13.12
CA GLN A 171 2.49 -0.70 -14.35
C GLN A 171 2.15 -2.19 -14.58
N ILE A 172 1.83 -2.92 -13.50
CA ILE A 172 1.43 -4.33 -13.57
C ILE A 172 -0.05 -4.48 -13.95
N ILE A 173 -0.89 -3.52 -13.53
CA ILE A 173 -2.32 -3.43 -13.88
C ILE A 173 -2.48 -3.09 -15.37
#